data_AF-A0A450VMU7-F1
#
_entry.id   AF-A0A450VMU7-F1
#
_cell.length_a   1.000
_cell.length_b   1.000
_cell.length_c   1.000
_cell.angle_alpha   90.00
_cell.angle_beta   90.00
_cell.angle_gamma   90.00
#
_symmetry.space_group_name_H-M   'P 1'
#
loop_
_entity.id
_entity.type
_entity.pdbx_description
1 polymer ?
#
loop_
_entity_poly.entity_id
_entity_poly.type
_entity_poly.pdbx_seq_one_letter_code
_entity_poly.pdbx_strand_id
1 'polypeptide(L)'
;MDSKDRLVGRIRRIKPKSFRCFGFEFDLSSFAGESPQTPPDISQYPDTQYPDDPQQLEALRRTKIAQWDELQEAIAQLRQERTNETGREKRRSLEERIRALQEKSKVLETELPHLEERLHSLEEEPRERTAWSDPDTRARADALSRERRYALPEAKERFRSIPDPHRITPDIHRVERKDALKSRMDKLTQRLFPRRAEIGGEVFLAVADHLDKMQASGEEHPASITVLTDFLDNRLPAQKFPDRWRAAMETPSPPGHNFHALAEGLKNGDPVLFLGSAFSRTTAGAPLTHRELARGLLAAVDMQPADANDCEVPLSEIAQYYQRMLDYTRGALLRNLNEQLSRADPDVSLYRLLARVDQPLLIISTAYDESLETALMALGKPFVRMTPLMDQAGGYDPGRVRLSYFQREKPKETPPAAIAHDELSALDPMEEGYTIVYKVLGVCAGEGLNPNTDTAIAVTEEDFFHLTGHRENLFPEHLISRFGSRPFWFLGYKPERWEDRMLAGALLRTHSGQNRPFLVVDKHMDAFQEAFWNDSHGHFRPYHMGLEEFVSSLEAVWR
;
A
#
# COMPACT_ATOMS: atom_id res chain seq x y z
N MET A 1 2.09 76.10 35.96
CA MET A 1 0.85 76.90 35.98
C MET A 1 0.04 76.53 34.76
N ASP A 2 -1.16 76.00 35.02
CA ASP A 2 -2.36 75.77 34.19
C ASP A 2 -2.25 75.74 32.66
N SER A 3 -2.74 74.66 32.04
CA SER A 3 -4.19 74.47 31.87
C SER A 3 -4.53 73.06 31.35
N LYS A 4 -5.43 72.38 32.05
CA LYS A 4 -6.19 71.21 31.60
C LYS A 4 -7.40 71.71 30.80
N ASP A 5 -7.71 71.11 29.66
CA ASP A 5 -9.10 70.71 29.38
C ASP A 5 -9.28 69.80 28.14
N ARG A 6 -10.04 68.73 28.38
CA ARG A 6 -11.11 68.10 27.56
C ARG A 6 -10.82 67.64 26.13
N LEU A 7 -11.00 66.33 25.92
CA LEU A 7 -12.06 65.83 25.02
C LEU A 7 -12.51 64.41 25.41
N VAL A 8 -13.72 64.30 25.98
CA VAL A 8 -14.46 63.05 26.17
C VAL A 8 -15.51 62.97 25.08
N GLY A 9 -15.37 61.99 24.18
CA GLY A 9 -16.28 61.73 23.06
C GLY A 9 -16.95 60.36 23.17
N ARG A 10 -18.26 60.40 23.47
CA ARG A 10 -19.27 59.33 23.46
C ARG A 10 -19.02 58.15 22.50
N ILE A 11 -18.93 56.93 23.05
CA ILE A 11 -19.24 55.68 22.32
C ILE A 11 -20.74 55.39 22.51
N ARG A 12 -21.49 55.40 21.41
CA ARG A 12 -22.90 54.98 21.37
C ARG A 12 -22.96 53.45 21.50
N ARG A 13 -23.71 52.95 22.48
CA ARG A 13 -24.12 51.54 22.55
C ARG A 13 -24.95 51.19 21.30
N ILE A 14 -24.40 50.36 20.43
CA ILE A 14 -25.15 49.70 19.36
C ILE A 14 -25.90 48.55 20.03
N LYS A 15 -27.25 48.59 19.99
CA LYS A 15 -28.06 47.43 20.35
C LYS A 15 -27.92 46.37 19.24
N PRO A 16 -27.72 45.09 19.55
CA PRO A 16 -27.70 44.05 18.53
C PRO A 16 -29.09 43.94 17.90
N LYS A 17 -29.12 43.96 16.56
CA LYS A 17 -30.31 43.63 15.77
C LYS A 17 -30.48 42.12 15.78
N SER A 18 -31.70 41.67 16.04
CA SER A 18 -32.12 40.29 15.78
C SER A 18 -32.07 40.01 14.27
N PHE A 19 -31.54 38.85 13.90
CA PHE A 19 -31.58 38.32 12.54
C PHE A 19 -32.62 37.21 12.49
N ARG A 20 -33.52 37.26 11.49
CA ARG A 20 -34.44 36.17 11.15
C ARG A 20 -33.97 35.50 9.87
N CYS A 21 -33.73 34.19 9.95
CA CYS A 21 -33.75 33.28 8.81
C CYS A 21 -34.43 31.99 9.26
N PHE A 22 -35.37 31.48 8.46
CA PHE A 22 -36.06 30.19 8.66
C PHE A 22 -36.76 29.97 10.01
N GLY A 23 -37.49 30.97 10.51
CA GLY A 23 -38.51 30.75 11.55
C GLY A 23 -38.02 30.39 12.96
N PHE A 24 -36.71 30.34 13.21
CA PHE A 24 -36.14 30.15 14.55
C PHE A 24 -35.47 31.43 15.04
N GLU A 25 -35.79 31.81 16.28
CA GLU A 25 -35.24 32.99 16.96
C GLU A 25 -34.13 32.51 17.91
N PHE A 26 -32.88 32.87 17.62
CA PHE A 26 -31.72 32.50 18.46
C PHE A 26 -31.38 33.62 19.44
N ASP A 27 -31.35 33.30 20.74
CA ASP A 27 -30.82 34.15 21.79
C ASP A 27 -29.32 33.84 22.00
N LEU A 28 -28.47 34.78 21.60
CA LEU A 28 -27.00 34.67 21.69
C LEU A 28 -26.44 35.21 23.01
N SER A 29 -27.29 35.55 23.99
CA SER A 29 -26.83 36.10 25.28
C SER A 29 -26.29 35.06 26.26
N SER A 30 -26.39 33.76 25.96
CA SER A 30 -25.99 32.65 26.85
C SER A 30 -24.54 32.15 26.70
N PHE A 31 -23.77 32.63 25.71
CA PHE A 31 -22.43 32.08 25.41
C PHE A 31 -21.23 32.94 25.85
N ALA A 32 -21.47 34.04 26.57
CA ALA A 32 -20.40 34.92 27.04
C ALA A 32 -20.16 34.74 28.54
N GLY A 33 -19.39 33.73 28.94
CA GLY A 33 -18.96 33.66 30.35
C GLY A 33 -18.37 32.36 30.87
N GLU A 34 -17.54 31.62 30.14
CA GLU A 34 -16.72 30.58 30.78
C GLU A 34 -15.27 30.65 30.29
N SER A 35 -14.34 30.75 31.24
CA SER A 35 -12.90 30.71 31.00
C SER A 35 -12.46 29.30 30.60
N PRO A 36 -11.38 29.14 29.81
CA PRO A 36 -10.96 27.83 29.33
C PRO A 36 -10.51 26.95 30.49
N GLN A 37 -11.27 25.88 30.76
CA GLN A 37 -10.83 24.83 31.67
C GLN A 37 -9.76 23.96 30.98
N THR A 38 -8.78 23.53 31.77
CA THR A 38 -7.78 22.51 31.43
C THR A 38 -8.43 21.28 30.80
N PRO A 39 -7.82 20.65 29.78
CA PRO A 39 -8.38 19.43 29.18
C PRO A 39 -8.55 18.34 30.25
N PRO A 40 -9.65 17.58 30.21
CA PRO A 40 -9.93 16.55 31.20
C PRO A 40 -8.92 15.41 31.10
N ASP A 41 -8.58 14.85 32.26
CA ASP A 41 -7.77 13.64 32.39
C ASP A 41 -8.55 12.45 31.81
N ILE A 42 -7.96 11.73 30.85
CA ILE A 42 -8.59 10.62 30.12
C ILE A 42 -8.93 9.45 31.07
N SER A 43 -8.35 9.39 32.27
CA SER A 43 -8.71 8.40 33.28
C SER A 43 -10.02 8.69 34.04
N GLN A 44 -10.79 9.72 33.66
CA GLN A 44 -12.03 10.12 34.32
C GLN A 44 -13.29 10.01 33.44
N TYR A 45 -13.26 9.23 32.36
CA TYR A 45 -14.53 8.86 31.72
C TYR A 45 -15.29 7.93 32.67
N PRO A 46 -16.46 8.32 33.19
CA PRO A 46 -17.28 7.41 33.99
C PRO A 46 -17.56 6.16 33.16
N ASP A 47 -17.68 4.98 33.80
CA ASP A 47 -18.22 3.78 33.16
C ASP A 47 -19.57 4.12 32.53
N THR A 48 -19.56 4.50 31.25
CA THR A 48 -20.77 4.79 30.50
C THR A 48 -21.45 3.45 30.34
N GLN A 49 -22.44 3.18 31.20
CA GLN A 49 -23.20 1.93 31.14
C GLN A 49 -23.87 1.83 29.77
N TYR A 50 -23.32 1.01 28.89
CA TYR A 50 -23.91 0.71 27.60
C TYR A 50 -25.18 -0.13 27.81
N PRO A 51 -26.23 0.07 26.99
CA PRO A 51 -27.41 -0.78 27.03
C PRO A 51 -27.05 -2.24 26.71
N ASP A 52 -27.61 -3.19 27.45
CA ASP A 52 -27.48 -4.64 27.17
C ASP A 52 -28.45 -5.12 26.07
N ASP A 53 -29.40 -4.28 25.64
CA ASP A 53 -30.31 -4.57 24.53
C ASP A 53 -29.66 -4.17 23.18
N PRO A 54 -29.44 -5.13 22.25
CA PRO A 54 -28.84 -4.85 20.94
C PRO A 54 -29.57 -3.76 20.15
N GLN A 55 -30.90 -3.65 20.28
CA GLN A 55 -31.66 -2.62 19.56
C GLN A 55 -31.38 -1.22 20.11
N GLN A 56 -31.24 -1.09 21.43
CA GLN A 56 -30.87 0.19 22.06
C GLN A 56 -29.42 0.56 21.77
N LEU A 57 -28.53 -0.43 21.73
CA LEU A 57 -27.11 -0.22 21.41
C LEU A 57 -26.91 0.21 19.95
N GLU A 58 -27.61 -0.42 18.99
CA GLU A 58 -27.60 -0.01 17.58
C GLU A 58 -28.22 1.39 17.39
N ALA A 59 -29.28 1.73 18.13
CA ALA A 59 -29.85 3.09 18.10
C ALA A 59 -28.87 4.14 18.66
N LEU A 60 -28.15 3.81 19.73
CA LEU A 60 -27.09 4.65 20.29
C LEU A 60 -25.94 4.82 19.28
N ARG A 61 -25.48 3.74 18.65
CA ARG A 61 -24.46 3.77 17.59
C ARG A 61 -24.85 4.70 16.45
N ARG A 62 -26.07 4.58 15.92
CA ARG A 62 -26.57 5.48 14.86
C ARG A 62 -26.59 6.94 15.28
N THR A 63 -26.99 7.20 16.52
CA THR A 63 -27.00 8.57 17.08
C THR A 63 -25.58 9.14 17.14
N LYS A 64 -24.61 8.33 17.56
CA LYS A 64 -23.19 8.73 17.67
C LYS A 64 -22.55 8.94 16.29
N ILE A 65 -22.88 8.10 15.30
CA ILE A 65 -22.47 8.31 13.90
C ILE A 65 -23.05 9.62 13.36
N ALA A 66 -24.33 9.88 13.58
CA ALA A 66 -24.94 11.15 13.14
C ALA A 66 -24.28 12.38 13.80
N GLN A 67 -23.97 12.29 15.10
CA GLN A 67 -23.23 13.34 15.81
C GLN A 67 -21.81 13.53 15.26
N TRP A 68 -21.13 12.45 14.88
CA TRP A 68 -19.82 12.52 14.23
C TRP A 68 -19.91 13.26 12.90
N ASP A 69 -20.87 12.89 12.06
CA ASP A 69 -21.07 13.49 10.74
C ASP A 69 -21.38 15.00 10.85
N GLU A 70 -22.27 15.38 11.78
CA GLU A 70 -22.58 16.79 12.08
C GLU A 70 -21.34 17.59 12.52
N LEU A 71 -20.47 16.98 13.34
CA LEU A 71 -19.22 17.62 13.77
C LEU A 71 -18.24 17.79 12.62
N GLN A 72 -18.09 16.80 11.76
CA GLN A 72 -17.21 16.88 10.58
C GLN A 72 -17.69 17.95 9.61
N GLU A 73 -19.01 18.04 9.38
CA GLU A 73 -19.58 19.10 8.55
C GLU A 73 -19.33 20.49 9.15
N ALA A 74 -19.54 20.67 10.46
CA ALA A 74 -19.27 21.93 11.14
C ALA A 74 -17.79 22.33 11.09
N ILE A 75 -16.86 21.37 11.24
CA ILE A 75 -15.42 21.60 11.10
C ILE A 75 -15.08 22.03 9.68
N ALA A 76 -15.66 21.39 8.66
CA ALA A 76 -15.44 21.73 7.26
C ALA A 76 -15.92 23.16 6.95
N GLN A 77 -17.12 23.53 7.41
CA GLN A 77 -17.67 24.88 7.24
C GLN A 77 -16.78 25.94 7.92
N LEU A 78 -16.31 25.71 9.15
CA LEU A 78 -15.43 26.65 9.84
C LEU A 78 -14.05 26.78 9.17
N ARG A 79 -13.52 25.71 8.60
CA ARG A 79 -12.27 25.76 7.81
C ARG A 79 -12.45 26.63 6.57
N GLN A 80 -13.58 26.52 5.88
CA GLN A 80 -13.92 27.37 4.74
C GLN A 80 -14.14 28.84 5.14
N GLU A 81 -14.78 29.11 6.28
CA GLU A 81 -14.88 30.48 6.81
C GLU A 81 -13.51 31.06 7.13
N ARG A 82 -12.61 30.26 7.71
CA ARG A 82 -11.24 30.68 8.06
C ARG A 82 -10.42 31.04 6.83
N THR A 83 -10.54 30.31 5.72
CA THR A 83 -9.83 30.63 4.48
C THR A 83 -10.29 31.97 3.89
N ASN A 84 -11.58 32.28 4.03
CA ASN A 84 -12.17 33.52 3.52
C ASN A 84 -11.96 34.73 4.44
N GLU A 85 -11.65 34.52 5.72
CA GLU A 85 -11.44 35.59 6.68
C GLU A 85 -10.09 36.29 6.49
N THR A 86 -10.05 37.62 6.64
CA THR A 86 -8.84 38.44 6.47
C THR A 86 -8.35 39.02 7.80
N GLY A 87 -9.22 39.14 8.81
CA GLY A 87 -8.88 39.63 10.14
C GLY A 87 -8.16 38.60 11.00
N ARG A 88 -7.01 38.97 11.57
CA ARG A 88 -6.20 38.09 12.44
C ARG A 88 -6.96 37.61 13.69
N GLU A 89 -7.69 38.49 14.36
CA GLU A 89 -8.45 38.15 15.57
C GLU A 89 -9.57 37.15 15.27
N LYS A 90 -10.31 37.35 14.18
CA LYS A 90 -11.40 36.46 13.78
C LYS A 90 -10.88 35.11 13.27
N ARG A 91 -9.74 35.07 12.56
CA ARG A 91 -9.04 33.82 12.24
C ARG A 91 -8.66 33.02 13.49
N ARG A 92 -8.08 33.68 14.50
CA ARG A 92 -7.73 33.03 15.78
C ARG A 92 -8.97 32.46 16.49
N SER A 93 -10.07 33.22 16.53
CA SER A 93 -11.34 32.73 17.10
C SER A 93 -11.91 31.53 16.33
N LEU A 94 -11.82 31.51 14.99
CA LEU A 94 -12.22 30.36 14.18
C LEU A 94 -11.32 29.13 14.43
N GLU A 95 -10.01 29.32 14.59
CA GLU A 95 -9.08 28.24 14.94
C GLU A 95 -9.38 27.62 16.31
N GLU A 96 -9.70 28.43 17.31
CA GLU A 96 -10.10 27.96 18.64
C GLU A 96 -11.40 27.15 18.58
N ARG A 97 -12.38 27.58 17.77
CA ARG A 97 -13.63 26.83 17.54
C ARG A 97 -13.39 25.50 16.81
N ILE A 98 -12.55 25.50 15.77
CA ILE A 98 -12.17 24.27 15.04
C ILE A 98 -11.51 23.28 16.02
N ARG A 99 -10.54 23.75 16.83
CA ARG A 99 -9.87 22.90 17.82
C ARG A 99 -10.86 22.30 18.83
N ALA A 100 -11.81 23.10 19.32
CA ALA A 100 -12.82 22.62 20.26
C ALA A 100 -13.73 21.54 19.65
N LEU A 101 -14.11 21.66 18.38
CA LEU A 101 -14.89 20.63 17.69
C LEU A 101 -14.06 19.37 17.38
N GLN A 102 -12.79 19.53 17.03
CA GLN A 102 -11.87 18.40 16.81
C GLN A 102 -11.70 17.57 18.09
N GLU A 103 -11.62 18.21 19.26
CA GLU A 103 -11.54 17.50 20.54
C GLU A 103 -12.83 16.69 20.81
N LYS A 104 -14.01 17.27 20.53
CA LYS A 104 -15.29 16.54 20.63
C LYS A 104 -15.36 15.37 19.66
N SER A 105 -14.87 15.55 18.44
CA SER A 105 -14.78 14.48 17.46
C SER A 105 -13.93 13.34 18.01
N LYS A 106 -12.73 13.63 18.51
CA LYS A 106 -11.81 12.61 19.03
C LYS A 106 -12.45 11.72 20.11
N VAL A 107 -13.30 12.27 20.97
CA VAL A 107 -14.06 11.48 21.97
C VAL A 107 -15.00 10.47 21.29
N LEU A 108 -15.76 10.89 20.27
CA LEU A 108 -16.63 10.00 19.51
C LEU A 108 -15.82 8.94 18.71
N GLU A 109 -14.61 9.27 18.25
CA GLU A 109 -13.71 8.35 17.55
C GLU A 109 -13.32 7.18 18.45
N THR A 110 -13.15 7.46 19.75
CA THR A 110 -12.85 6.44 20.75
C THR A 110 -14.09 5.67 21.21
N GLU A 111 -15.26 6.29 21.26
CA GLU A 111 -16.51 5.62 21.72
C GLU A 111 -17.09 4.65 20.66
N LEU A 112 -17.02 4.99 19.37
CA LEU A 112 -17.65 4.20 18.30
C LEU A 112 -17.11 2.76 18.19
N PRO A 113 -15.78 2.50 18.22
CA PRO A 113 -15.25 1.14 18.20
C PRO A 113 -15.73 0.28 19.39
N HIS A 114 -15.84 0.88 20.58
CA HIS A 114 -16.33 0.18 21.76
C HIS A 114 -17.82 -0.21 21.63
N LEU A 115 -18.64 0.64 21.01
CA LEU A 115 -20.04 0.31 20.69
C LEU A 115 -20.13 -0.84 19.69
N GLU A 116 -19.27 -0.85 18.67
CA GLU A 116 -19.22 -1.90 17.64
C GLU A 116 -18.78 -3.25 18.22
N GLU A 117 -17.74 -3.25 19.05
CA GLU A 117 -17.26 -4.44 19.76
C GLU A 117 -18.35 -5.02 20.68
N ARG A 118 -19.07 -4.16 21.41
CA ARG A 118 -20.16 -4.59 22.30
C ARG A 118 -21.35 -5.13 21.52
N LEU A 119 -21.73 -4.51 20.40
CA LEU A 119 -22.79 -5.00 19.53
C LEU A 119 -22.44 -6.38 18.98
N HIS A 120 -21.19 -6.56 18.52
CA HIS A 120 -20.70 -7.83 18.02
C HIS A 120 -20.75 -8.93 19.09
N SER A 121 -20.29 -8.64 20.31
CA SER A 121 -20.35 -9.58 21.44
C SER A 121 -21.78 -10.05 21.75
N LEU A 122 -22.76 -9.15 21.72
CA LEU A 122 -24.17 -9.47 21.97
C LEU A 122 -24.81 -10.26 20.81
N GLU A 123 -24.31 -10.12 19.58
CA GLU A 123 -24.78 -10.89 18.42
C GLU A 123 -24.17 -12.30 18.33
N GLU A 124 -22.99 -12.51 18.92
CA GLU A 124 -22.31 -13.81 18.94
C GLU A 124 -22.79 -14.73 20.08
N GLU A 125 -23.12 -14.18 21.25
CA GLU A 125 -23.64 -14.96 22.39
C GLU A 125 -24.84 -15.89 22.06
N PRO A 126 -25.82 -15.49 21.22
CA PRO A 126 -26.92 -16.36 20.81
C PRO A 126 -26.51 -17.44 19.80
N ARG A 127 -25.51 -17.17 18.95
CA ARG A 127 -25.07 -18.09 17.88
C ARG A 127 -24.34 -19.30 18.44
N GLU A 128 -23.53 -19.13 19.48
CA GLU A 128 -22.86 -20.25 20.13
C GLU A 128 -23.83 -21.15 20.91
N ARG A 129 -24.91 -20.58 21.48
CA ARG A 129 -25.93 -21.36 22.22
C ARG A 129 -26.89 -22.13 21.33
N THR A 130 -27.10 -21.71 20.08
CA THR A 130 -28.06 -22.35 19.15
C THR A 130 -27.40 -23.27 18.12
N ALA A 131 -26.08 -23.23 17.95
CA ALA A 131 -25.36 -24.01 16.93
C ALA A 131 -25.33 -25.54 17.17
N TRP A 132 -25.85 -26.07 18.29
CA TRP A 132 -25.67 -27.48 18.66
C TRP A 132 -26.97 -28.29 18.86
N SER A 133 -28.15 -27.80 18.51
CA SER A 133 -29.40 -28.53 18.82
C SER A 133 -30.51 -28.56 17.77
N ASP A 134 -30.42 -27.85 16.64
CA ASP A 134 -31.54 -27.78 15.68
C ASP A 134 -31.24 -28.48 14.32
N PRO A 135 -31.94 -29.56 13.96
CA PRO A 135 -31.85 -30.21 12.65
C PRO A 135 -32.25 -29.32 11.46
N ASP A 136 -33.12 -28.32 11.67
CA ASP A 136 -33.66 -27.48 10.58
C ASP A 136 -32.63 -26.49 10.02
N THR A 137 -31.65 -26.06 10.82
CA THR A 137 -30.55 -25.20 10.34
C THR A 137 -29.62 -25.93 9.38
N ARG A 138 -29.43 -27.24 9.55
CA ARG A 138 -28.63 -28.08 8.64
C ARG A 138 -29.33 -28.26 7.29
N ALA A 139 -30.64 -28.47 7.31
CA ALA A 139 -31.46 -28.56 6.09
C ALA A 139 -31.50 -27.22 5.32
N ARG A 140 -31.57 -26.09 6.03
CA ARG A 140 -31.49 -24.75 5.42
C ARG A 140 -30.10 -24.46 4.81
N ALA A 141 -29.02 -24.86 5.47
CA ALA A 141 -27.67 -24.71 4.92
C ALA A 141 -27.46 -25.52 3.63
N ASP A 142 -28.03 -26.73 3.57
CA ASP A 142 -28.01 -27.57 2.37
C ASP A 142 -28.89 -27.01 1.24
N ALA A 143 -30.04 -26.43 1.56
CA ALA A 143 -30.91 -25.76 0.59
C ALA A 143 -30.23 -24.52 -0.04
N LEU A 144 -29.64 -23.66 0.79
CA LEU A 144 -28.85 -22.49 0.35
C LEU A 144 -27.63 -22.89 -0.49
N SER A 145 -26.99 -24.00 -0.15
CA SER A 145 -25.86 -24.54 -0.93
C SER A 145 -26.29 -25.08 -2.30
N ARG A 146 -27.52 -25.58 -2.44
CA ARG A 146 -28.08 -25.99 -3.74
C ARG A 146 -28.51 -24.79 -4.57
N GLU A 147 -29.15 -23.80 -3.97
CA GLU A 147 -29.58 -22.56 -4.64
C GLU A 147 -28.38 -21.78 -5.20
N ARG A 148 -27.29 -21.68 -4.44
CA ARG A 148 -26.02 -21.08 -4.90
C ARG A 148 -25.39 -21.80 -6.09
N ARG A 149 -25.60 -23.11 -6.24
CA ARG A 149 -25.07 -23.88 -7.40
C ARG A 149 -25.83 -23.59 -8.69
N TYR A 150 -27.12 -23.29 -8.62
CA TYR A 150 -27.94 -22.95 -9.79
C TYR A 150 -27.90 -21.46 -10.13
N ALA A 151 -27.63 -20.58 -9.16
CA ALA A 151 -27.48 -19.15 -9.40
C ALA A 151 -26.16 -18.77 -10.07
N LEU A 152 -25.10 -19.58 -9.92
CA LEU A 152 -23.76 -19.23 -10.41
C LEU A 152 -23.65 -19.16 -11.95
N PRO A 153 -24.24 -20.07 -12.75
CA PRO A 153 -24.24 -19.94 -14.21
C PRO A 153 -25.03 -18.73 -14.70
N GLU A 154 -26.21 -18.47 -14.15
CA GLU A 154 -27.07 -17.34 -14.52
C GLU A 154 -26.45 -16.00 -14.11
N ALA A 155 -25.76 -15.97 -12.96
CA ALA A 155 -24.95 -14.85 -12.54
C ALA A 155 -23.77 -14.64 -13.51
N LYS A 156 -23.00 -15.67 -13.87
CA LYS A 156 -21.90 -15.58 -14.86
C LYS A 156 -22.38 -15.00 -16.20
N GLU A 157 -23.59 -15.34 -16.63
CA GLU A 157 -24.17 -14.87 -17.90
C GLU A 157 -24.67 -13.43 -17.82
N ARG A 158 -25.31 -13.03 -16.71
CA ARG A 158 -25.64 -11.62 -16.41
C ARG A 158 -24.38 -10.75 -16.24
N PHE A 159 -23.33 -11.27 -15.63
CA PHE A 159 -22.08 -10.54 -15.41
C PHE A 159 -21.30 -10.28 -16.71
N ARG A 160 -21.37 -11.18 -17.68
CA ARG A 160 -20.80 -10.98 -19.03
C ARG A 160 -21.51 -9.90 -19.86
N SER A 161 -22.69 -9.46 -19.43
CA SER A 161 -23.49 -8.44 -20.11
C SER A 161 -23.32 -7.01 -19.55
N ILE A 162 -22.48 -6.81 -18.54
CA ILE A 162 -22.23 -5.49 -17.94
C ILE A 162 -21.16 -4.74 -18.76
N PRO A 163 -21.35 -3.47 -19.14
CA PRO A 163 -20.50 -2.77 -20.12
C PRO A 163 -19.11 -2.32 -19.65
N ASP A 164 -18.62 -2.79 -18.49
CA ASP A 164 -17.31 -2.40 -17.97
C ASP A 164 -16.47 -3.64 -17.61
N PRO A 165 -15.70 -4.18 -18.57
CA PRO A 165 -14.99 -5.45 -18.43
C PRO A 165 -13.75 -5.38 -17.52
N HIS A 166 -13.25 -4.20 -17.14
CA HIS A 166 -11.94 -4.04 -16.49
C HIS A 166 -11.98 -4.09 -14.96
N ARG A 167 -13.11 -3.79 -14.32
CA ARG A 167 -13.29 -3.95 -12.86
C ARG A 167 -13.60 -5.39 -12.41
N ILE A 168 -14.01 -6.27 -13.34
CA ILE A 168 -14.61 -7.58 -13.03
C ILE A 168 -13.72 -8.76 -13.49
N THR A 169 -12.76 -8.50 -14.38
CA THR A 169 -11.85 -9.52 -14.94
C THR A 169 -11.05 -10.30 -13.87
N PRO A 170 -10.50 -9.68 -12.81
CA PRO A 170 -9.72 -10.40 -11.80
C PRO A 170 -10.54 -11.43 -11.02
N ASP A 171 -11.79 -11.09 -10.67
CA ASP A 171 -12.69 -11.97 -9.93
C ASP A 171 -13.20 -13.12 -10.80
N ILE A 172 -13.48 -12.86 -12.09
CA ILE A 172 -13.84 -13.91 -13.06
C ILE A 172 -12.67 -14.89 -13.22
N HIS A 173 -11.44 -14.40 -13.44
CA HIS A 173 -10.27 -15.26 -13.57
C HIS A 173 -9.99 -16.05 -12.29
N ARG A 174 -10.24 -15.49 -11.11
CA ARG A 174 -10.11 -16.20 -9.83
C ARG A 174 -11.11 -17.36 -9.74
N VAL A 175 -12.38 -17.12 -10.12
CA VAL A 175 -13.41 -18.17 -10.14
C VAL A 175 -13.09 -19.24 -11.18
N GLU A 176 -12.66 -18.84 -12.37
CA GLU A 176 -12.25 -19.76 -13.43
C GLU A 176 -11.05 -20.62 -13.03
N ARG A 177 -10.04 -20.04 -12.35
CA ARG A 177 -8.89 -20.80 -11.80
C ARG A 177 -9.35 -21.82 -10.78
N LYS A 178 -10.25 -21.45 -9.86
CA LYS A 178 -10.77 -22.37 -8.84
C LYS A 178 -11.59 -23.49 -9.48
N ASP A 179 -12.41 -23.18 -10.49
CA ASP A 179 -13.19 -24.15 -11.25
C ASP A 179 -12.27 -25.10 -12.06
N ALA A 180 -11.21 -24.58 -12.69
CA ALA A 180 -10.23 -25.36 -13.43
C ALA A 180 -9.44 -26.31 -12.52
N LEU A 181 -8.97 -25.81 -11.36
CA LEU A 181 -8.29 -26.61 -10.35
C LEU A 181 -9.20 -27.72 -9.85
N LYS A 182 -10.44 -27.39 -9.48
CA LYS A 182 -11.45 -28.37 -9.07
C LYS A 182 -11.65 -29.45 -10.13
N SER A 183 -11.86 -29.08 -11.39
CA SER A 183 -12.02 -30.03 -12.49
C SER A 183 -10.79 -30.94 -12.65
N ARG A 184 -9.58 -30.41 -12.43
CA ARG A 184 -8.34 -31.19 -12.47
C ARG A 184 -8.24 -32.16 -11.29
N MET A 185 -8.55 -31.73 -10.07
CA MET A 185 -8.55 -32.59 -8.87
C MET A 185 -9.59 -33.71 -8.99
N ASP A 186 -10.80 -33.40 -9.45
CA ASP A 186 -11.86 -34.37 -9.72
C ASP A 186 -11.38 -35.45 -10.72
N LYS A 187 -10.70 -35.05 -11.80
CA LYS A 187 -10.12 -35.99 -12.78
C LYS A 187 -9.05 -36.90 -12.16
N LEU A 188 -8.19 -36.36 -11.30
CA LEU A 188 -7.16 -37.15 -10.60
C LEU A 188 -7.80 -38.16 -9.65
N THR A 189 -8.81 -37.74 -8.87
CA THR A 189 -9.58 -38.63 -7.99
C THR A 189 -10.28 -39.74 -8.77
N GLN A 190 -10.91 -39.43 -9.91
CA GLN A 190 -11.54 -40.42 -10.78
C GLN A 190 -10.53 -41.43 -11.35
N ARG A 191 -9.34 -40.98 -11.74
CA ARG A 191 -8.27 -41.87 -12.24
C ARG A 191 -7.65 -42.73 -11.12
N LEU A 192 -7.64 -42.23 -9.89
CA LEU A 192 -7.10 -42.94 -8.72
C LEU A 192 -8.03 -44.05 -8.24
N PHE A 193 -9.36 -43.86 -8.33
CA PHE A 193 -10.36 -44.79 -7.77
C PHE A 193 -10.22 -46.25 -8.27
N PRO A 194 -10.03 -46.55 -9.57
CA PRO A 194 -9.83 -47.92 -10.06
C PRO A 194 -8.59 -48.60 -9.47
N ARG A 195 -7.59 -47.82 -9.04
CA ARG A 195 -6.30 -48.31 -8.55
C ARG A 195 -6.22 -48.38 -7.02
N ARG A 196 -7.34 -48.15 -6.32
CA ARG A 196 -7.42 -48.19 -4.85
C ARG A 196 -6.89 -49.49 -4.24
N ALA A 197 -7.10 -50.62 -4.94
CA ALA A 197 -6.68 -51.94 -4.45
C ALA A 197 -5.16 -52.12 -4.48
N GLU A 198 -4.44 -51.37 -5.33
CA GLU A 198 -3.00 -51.49 -5.50
C GLU A 198 -2.20 -50.80 -4.38
N ILE A 199 -2.74 -49.73 -3.80
CA ILE A 199 -2.05 -48.88 -2.80
C ILE A 199 -2.59 -49.04 -1.38
N GLY A 200 -3.70 -49.78 -1.20
CA GLY A 200 -4.37 -49.95 0.08
C GLY A 200 -5.35 -48.82 0.41
N GLY A 201 -6.39 -49.16 1.18
CA GLY A 201 -7.50 -48.26 1.49
C GLY A 201 -7.09 -47.00 2.28
N GLU A 202 -6.18 -47.13 3.24
CA GLU A 202 -5.72 -46.00 4.06
C GLU A 202 -4.95 -44.97 3.24
N VAL A 203 -4.02 -45.41 2.39
CA VAL A 203 -3.24 -44.52 1.51
C VAL A 203 -4.17 -43.84 0.51
N PHE A 204 -5.12 -44.58 -0.06
CA PHE A 204 -6.13 -44.00 -0.94
C PHE A 204 -6.92 -42.88 -0.27
N LEU A 205 -7.40 -43.09 0.96
CA LEU A 205 -8.15 -42.08 1.72
C LEU A 205 -7.30 -40.84 2.02
N ALA A 206 -6.03 -41.03 2.39
CA ALA A 206 -5.11 -39.92 2.64
C ALA A 206 -4.85 -39.08 1.37
N VAL A 207 -4.72 -39.73 0.20
CA VAL A 207 -4.57 -39.03 -1.08
C VAL A 207 -5.85 -38.28 -1.43
N ALA A 208 -7.02 -38.91 -1.32
CA ALA A 208 -8.30 -38.28 -1.63
C ALA A 208 -8.57 -37.05 -0.74
N ASP A 209 -8.35 -37.16 0.57
CA ASP A 209 -8.47 -36.04 1.52
C ASP A 209 -7.52 -34.89 1.17
N HIS A 210 -6.30 -35.19 0.72
CA HIS A 210 -5.35 -34.16 0.27
C HIS A 210 -5.81 -33.46 -1.03
N LEU A 211 -6.37 -34.19 -2.00
CA LEU A 211 -6.93 -33.61 -3.23
C LEU A 211 -8.13 -32.70 -2.90
N ASP A 212 -9.00 -33.11 -1.98
CA ASP A 212 -10.13 -32.32 -1.51
C ASP A 212 -9.67 -31.03 -0.81
N LYS A 213 -8.61 -31.10 0.01
CA LYS A 213 -7.99 -29.93 0.64
C LYS A 213 -7.42 -28.95 -0.39
N MET A 214 -6.72 -29.43 -1.41
CA MET A 214 -6.21 -28.58 -2.50
C MET A 214 -7.35 -27.89 -3.27
N GLN A 215 -8.45 -28.61 -3.51
CA GLN A 215 -9.65 -28.03 -4.12
C GLN A 215 -10.31 -26.96 -3.24
N ALA A 216 -10.35 -27.17 -1.93
CA ALA A 216 -10.92 -26.22 -0.98
C ALA A 216 -10.06 -24.94 -0.88
N SER A 217 -8.75 -25.11 -0.74
CA SER A 217 -7.78 -24.01 -0.56
C SER A 217 -7.52 -23.22 -1.84
N GLY A 218 -7.56 -23.87 -3.01
CA GLY A 218 -7.12 -23.27 -4.25
C GLY A 218 -5.62 -23.39 -4.51
N GLU A 219 -4.89 -24.11 -3.65
CA GLU A 219 -3.44 -24.27 -3.73
C GLU A 219 -3.07 -25.68 -4.24
N GLU A 220 -2.13 -25.75 -5.19
CA GLU A 220 -1.55 -27.00 -5.64
C GLU A 220 -0.29 -27.35 -4.86
N HIS A 221 -0.04 -28.63 -4.66
CA HIS A 221 1.21 -29.14 -4.10
C HIS A 221 1.98 -29.93 -5.18
N PRO A 222 2.89 -29.29 -5.94
CA PRO A 222 3.45 -29.87 -7.16
C PRO A 222 4.14 -31.22 -6.96
N ALA A 223 4.81 -31.42 -5.82
CA ALA A 223 5.47 -32.67 -5.48
C ALA A 223 4.47 -33.83 -5.32
N SER A 224 3.32 -33.59 -4.69
CA SER A 224 2.30 -34.63 -4.51
C SER A 224 1.58 -34.93 -5.81
N ILE A 225 1.27 -33.89 -6.61
CA ILE A 225 0.72 -34.04 -7.95
C ILE A 225 1.66 -34.83 -8.87
N THR A 226 2.96 -34.60 -8.80
CA THR A 226 3.96 -35.33 -9.60
C THR A 226 3.98 -36.81 -9.21
N VAL A 227 4.08 -37.12 -7.91
CA VAL A 227 4.07 -38.51 -7.42
C VAL A 227 2.77 -39.23 -7.78
N LEU A 228 1.62 -38.54 -7.66
CA LEU A 228 0.32 -39.08 -8.06
C LEU A 228 0.24 -39.32 -9.56
N THR A 229 0.72 -38.38 -10.38
CA THR A 229 0.69 -38.52 -11.84
C THR A 229 1.61 -39.65 -12.30
N ASP A 230 2.83 -39.74 -11.76
CA ASP A 230 3.75 -40.83 -12.05
C ASP A 230 3.17 -42.19 -11.65
N PHE A 231 2.46 -42.26 -10.52
CA PHE A 231 1.72 -43.47 -10.16
C PHE A 231 0.63 -43.76 -11.19
N LEU A 232 -0.28 -42.82 -11.46
CA LEU A 232 -1.40 -42.98 -12.39
C LEU A 232 -0.97 -43.33 -13.82
N ASP A 233 0.23 -42.89 -14.24
CA ASP A 233 0.83 -43.16 -15.55
C ASP A 233 1.72 -44.41 -15.56
N ASN A 234 1.70 -45.23 -14.50
CA ASN A 234 2.50 -46.46 -14.32
C ASN A 234 4.03 -46.24 -14.35
N ARG A 235 4.50 -45.02 -14.10
CA ARG A 235 5.92 -44.69 -13.96
C ARG A 235 6.44 -44.95 -12.55
N LEU A 236 5.54 -45.00 -11.57
CA LEU A 236 5.83 -45.34 -10.18
C LEU A 236 5.10 -46.63 -9.78
N PRO A 237 5.82 -47.72 -9.41
CA PRO A 237 5.20 -48.97 -8.96
C PRO A 237 4.38 -48.78 -7.68
N ALA A 238 3.25 -49.51 -7.58
CA ALA A 238 2.33 -49.42 -6.45
C ALA A 238 3.01 -49.65 -5.08
N GLN A 239 3.98 -50.57 -5.00
CA GLN A 239 4.70 -50.84 -3.74
C GLN A 239 5.55 -49.66 -3.26
N LYS A 240 5.99 -48.77 -4.17
CA LYS A 240 6.82 -47.60 -3.85
C LYS A 240 5.99 -46.33 -3.67
N PHE A 241 4.71 -46.35 -4.03
CA PHE A 241 3.86 -45.18 -3.98
C PHE A 241 3.64 -44.64 -2.55
N PRO A 242 3.30 -45.45 -1.53
CA PRO A 242 3.06 -44.94 -0.19
C PRO A 242 4.26 -44.21 0.41
N ASP A 243 5.47 -44.72 0.21
CA ASP A 243 6.69 -44.11 0.73
C ASP A 243 7.05 -42.83 -0.01
N ARG A 244 6.89 -42.80 -1.34
CA ARG A 244 7.08 -41.59 -2.15
C ARG A 244 6.03 -40.52 -1.86
N TRP A 245 4.79 -40.93 -1.62
CA TRP A 245 3.70 -40.06 -1.23
C TRP A 245 3.98 -39.46 0.14
N ARG A 246 4.32 -40.28 1.14
CA ARG A 246 4.66 -39.82 2.49
C ARG A 246 5.87 -38.88 2.44
N ALA A 247 6.93 -39.23 1.71
CA ALA A 247 8.07 -38.35 1.50
C ALA A 247 7.67 -37.03 0.82
N ALA A 248 6.77 -37.05 -0.15
CA ALA A 248 6.27 -35.81 -0.78
C ALA A 248 5.40 -34.96 0.16
N MET A 249 4.82 -35.54 1.21
CA MET A 249 4.05 -34.83 2.25
C MET A 249 4.89 -34.39 3.44
N GLU A 250 5.95 -35.14 3.76
CA GLU A 250 6.91 -34.87 4.83
C GLU A 250 8.06 -33.98 4.39
N THR A 251 8.36 -33.93 3.09
CA THR A 251 9.10 -32.80 2.53
C THR A 251 8.12 -31.64 2.65
N PRO A 252 8.28 -30.69 3.61
CA PRO A 252 7.58 -29.44 3.44
C PRO A 252 7.97 -29.00 2.04
N SER A 253 7.02 -28.87 1.12
CA SER A 253 7.33 -28.08 -0.07
C SER A 253 7.89 -26.79 0.53
N PRO A 254 9.17 -26.41 0.30
CA PRO A 254 9.59 -25.07 0.65
C PRO A 254 8.58 -24.20 -0.07
N PRO A 255 7.70 -23.48 0.65
CA PRO A 255 6.32 -23.19 0.25
C PRO A 255 6.27 -22.90 -1.24
N GLY A 256 5.94 -23.94 -2.02
CA GLY A 256 6.36 -24.05 -3.43
C GLY A 256 6.05 -22.74 -4.12
N HIS A 257 7.09 -22.00 -4.49
CA HIS A 257 6.95 -20.72 -5.14
C HIS A 257 6.20 -20.98 -6.45
N ASN A 258 4.91 -20.64 -6.48
CA ASN A 258 4.06 -20.89 -7.65
C ASN A 258 4.36 -19.81 -8.69
N PHE A 259 5.52 -19.93 -9.34
CA PHE A 259 5.98 -18.98 -10.35
C PHE A 259 5.00 -18.85 -11.51
N HIS A 260 4.22 -19.89 -11.82
CA HIS A 260 3.16 -19.78 -12.81
C HIS A 260 2.08 -18.80 -12.35
N ALA A 261 1.59 -18.92 -11.11
CA ALA A 261 0.62 -17.97 -10.58
C ALA A 261 1.18 -16.54 -10.45
N LEU A 262 2.46 -16.41 -10.08
CA LEU A 262 3.14 -15.12 -10.03
C LEU A 262 3.28 -14.51 -11.43
N ALA A 263 3.80 -15.25 -12.40
CA ALA A 263 3.96 -14.80 -13.77
C ALA A 263 2.62 -14.38 -14.38
N GLU A 264 1.56 -15.17 -14.18
CA GLU A 264 0.21 -14.81 -14.60
C GLU A 264 -0.31 -13.55 -13.90
N GLY A 265 -0.10 -13.41 -12.59
CA GLY A 265 -0.46 -12.19 -11.87
C GLY A 265 0.30 -10.96 -12.38
N LEU A 266 1.58 -11.11 -12.68
CA LEU A 266 2.40 -10.04 -13.26
C LEU A 266 1.93 -9.69 -14.69
N LYS A 267 1.62 -10.69 -15.54
CA LYS A 267 1.04 -10.48 -16.88
C LYS A 267 -0.24 -9.65 -16.82
N ASN A 268 -1.05 -9.89 -15.80
CA ASN A 268 -2.31 -9.18 -15.57
C ASN A 268 -2.15 -7.79 -14.94
N GLY A 269 -0.93 -7.40 -14.55
CA GLY A 269 -0.69 -6.14 -13.83
C GLY A 269 -1.27 -6.12 -12.42
N ASP A 270 -1.52 -7.30 -11.83
CA ASP A 270 -2.08 -7.45 -10.49
C ASP A 270 -1.19 -6.87 -9.39
N PRO A 271 0.14 -7.09 -9.35
CA PRO A 271 0.94 -6.66 -8.21
C PRO A 271 1.28 -5.17 -8.26
N VAL A 272 1.40 -4.57 -7.06
CA VAL A 272 2.15 -3.32 -6.88
C VAL A 272 3.61 -3.69 -6.65
N LEU A 273 4.49 -3.20 -7.53
CA LEU A 273 5.90 -3.53 -7.49
C LEU A 273 6.64 -2.46 -6.69
N PHE A 274 7.30 -2.85 -5.60
CA PHE A 274 8.18 -2.00 -4.84
C PHE A 274 9.63 -2.38 -5.13
N LEU A 275 10.31 -1.56 -5.91
CA LEU A 275 11.66 -1.82 -6.43
C LEU A 275 12.70 -1.05 -5.62
N GLY A 276 13.62 -1.76 -4.99
CA GLY A 276 14.78 -1.16 -4.32
C GLY A 276 15.86 -0.68 -5.30
N SER A 277 16.96 -0.11 -4.78
CA SER A 277 18.10 0.34 -5.61
C SER A 277 19.11 -0.77 -5.95
N ALA A 278 18.86 -2.02 -5.54
CA ALA A 278 19.78 -3.13 -5.77
C ALA A 278 19.89 -3.58 -7.24
N PHE A 279 19.00 -3.11 -8.11
CA PHE A 279 19.01 -3.42 -9.56
C PHE A 279 20.05 -2.63 -10.34
N SER A 280 20.37 -1.44 -9.85
CA SER A 280 21.19 -0.50 -10.59
C SER A 280 22.61 -1.04 -10.65
N ARG A 281 23.13 -1.19 -11.87
CA ARG A 281 24.50 -1.62 -12.14
C ARG A 281 25.08 -0.70 -13.18
N THR A 282 26.40 -0.59 -13.23
CA THR A 282 27.08 0.06 -14.34
C THR A 282 27.12 -0.86 -15.55
N THR A 283 27.41 -0.31 -16.74
CA THR A 283 27.68 -1.10 -17.96
C THR A 283 28.86 -2.07 -17.83
N ALA A 284 29.73 -1.88 -16.83
CA ALA A 284 30.79 -2.81 -16.47
C ALA A 284 30.33 -3.91 -15.48
N GLY A 285 29.04 -3.94 -15.12
CA GLY A 285 28.43 -4.89 -14.20
C GLY A 285 28.59 -4.56 -12.71
N ALA A 286 29.31 -3.47 -12.37
CA ALA A 286 29.51 -3.07 -10.98
C ALA A 286 28.18 -2.55 -10.38
N PRO A 287 27.82 -2.91 -9.14
CA PRO A 287 26.59 -2.43 -8.51
C PRO A 287 26.62 -0.89 -8.34
N LEU A 288 25.45 -0.26 -8.38
CA LEU A 288 25.21 1.16 -8.08
C LEU A 288 24.28 1.29 -6.86
N THR A 289 24.60 0.55 -5.80
CA THR A 289 23.86 0.63 -4.53
C THR A 289 24.15 1.96 -3.82
N HIS A 290 23.35 2.30 -2.80
CA HIS A 290 23.61 3.47 -1.95
C HIS A 290 25.04 3.45 -1.35
N ARG A 291 25.57 2.27 -1.05
CA ARG A 291 26.95 2.05 -0.59
C ARG A 291 27.98 2.52 -1.62
N GLU A 292 27.80 2.17 -2.89
CA GLU A 292 28.74 2.58 -3.95
C GLU A 292 28.62 4.08 -4.25
N LEU A 293 27.40 4.63 -4.22
CA LEU A 293 27.18 6.08 -4.35
C LEU A 293 27.87 6.85 -3.22
N ALA A 294 27.76 6.36 -1.97
CA ALA A 294 28.42 6.97 -0.81
C ALA A 294 29.95 6.97 -0.95
N ARG A 295 30.53 5.87 -1.43
CA ARG A 295 31.97 5.79 -1.73
C ARG A 295 32.40 6.74 -2.83
N GLY A 296 31.61 6.88 -3.89
CA GLY A 296 31.88 7.84 -4.95
C GLY A 296 31.87 9.29 -4.43
N LEU A 297 30.95 9.61 -3.51
CA LEU A 297 30.92 10.93 -2.86
C LEU A 297 32.13 11.15 -1.93
N LEU A 298 32.52 10.15 -1.13
CA LEU A 298 33.72 10.20 -0.29
C LEU A 298 34.98 10.46 -1.11
N ALA A 299 35.12 9.74 -2.23
CA ALA A 299 36.24 9.92 -3.15
C ALA A 299 36.25 11.33 -3.77
N ALA A 300 35.09 11.91 -4.06
CA ALA A 300 34.98 13.25 -4.64
C ALA A 300 35.38 14.37 -3.68
N VAL A 301 35.48 14.10 -2.37
CA VAL A 301 35.87 15.08 -1.34
C VAL A 301 37.21 14.74 -0.70
N ASP A 302 38.00 13.88 -1.36
CA ASP A 302 39.30 13.39 -0.89
C ASP A 302 39.28 12.76 0.52
N MET A 303 38.13 12.23 0.94
CA MET A 303 37.99 11.49 2.19
C MET A 303 38.18 10.00 1.94
N GLN A 304 39.19 9.42 2.57
CA GLN A 304 39.37 7.98 2.62
C GLN A 304 38.72 7.44 3.90
N PRO A 305 37.98 6.31 3.84
CA PRO A 305 37.54 5.63 5.06
C PRO A 305 38.77 5.27 5.91
N ALA A 306 38.67 5.47 7.22
CA ALA A 306 39.78 5.29 8.15
C ALA A 306 40.30 3.84 8.18
N ASP A 307 39.44 2.86 7.94
CA ASP A 307 39.78 1.45 7.77
C ASP A 307 38.86 0.80 6.72
N ALA A 308 39.39 -0.16 5.94
CA ALA A 308 38.63 -0.91 4.92
C ALA A 308 37.50 -1.80 5.53
N ASN A 309 37.56 -2.03 6.84
CA ASN A 309 36.60 -2.82 7.61
C ASN A 309 35.71 -1.96 8.53
N ASP A 310 35.96 -0.65 8.66
CA ASP A 310 35.14 0.20 9.52
C ASP A 310 33.86 0.65 8.82
N CYS A 311 32.80 0.71 9.63
CA CYS A 311 31.43 1.08 9.30
C CYS A 311 31.30 1.96 8.06
N GLU A 312 30.62 1.44 7.05
CA GLU A 312 30.32 2.22 5.86
C GLU A 312 29.33 3.32 6.17
N VAL A 313 29.81 4.56 5.95
CA VAL A 313 29.04 5.79 6.06
C VAL A 313 27.81 5.69 5.15
N PRO A 314 26.58 5.83 5.69
CA PRO A 314 25.36 5.88 4.90
C PRO A 314 25.41 6.99 3.83
N LEU A 315 24.72 6.76 2.70
CA LEU A 315 24.60 7.77 1.64
C LEU A 315 24.02 9.09 2.18
N SER A 316 23.04 9.01 3.08
CA SER A 316 22.40 10.16 3.73
C SER A 316 23.36 11.02 4.53
N GLU A 317 24.20 10.38 5.33
CA GLU A 317 25.19 11.03 6.17
C GLU A 317 26.27 11.71 5.32
N ILE A 318 26.86 11.00 4.34
CA ILE A 318 27.90 11.60 3.49
C ILE A 318 27.31 12.70 2.59
N ALA A 319 26.08 12.55 2.09
CA ALA A 319 25.43 13.59 1.31
C ALA A 319 25.14 14.83 2.16
N GLN A 320 24.75 14.64 3.42
CA GLN A 320 24.57 15.73 4.38
C GLN A 320 25.90 16.44 4.66
N TYR A 321 26.97 15.68 4.88
CA TYR A 321 28.32 16.23 5.04
C TYR A 321 28.76 17.01 3.80
N TYR A 322 28.55 16.45 2.61
CA TYR A 322 28.86 17.07 1.32
C TYR A 322 28.22 18.46 1.21
N GLN A 323 26.95 18.62 1.61
CA GLN A 323 26.26 19.91 1.57
C GLN A 323 26.71 20.94 2.63
N ARG A 324 27.39 20.49 3.70
CA ARG A 324 27.84 21.38 4.78
C ARG A 324 29.21 22.00 4.50
N MET A 325 29.95 21.47 3.54
CA MET A 325 31.23 22.04 3.13
C MET A 325 31.03 23.31 2.30
N LEU A 326 31.83 24.34 2.59
CA LEU A 326 31.71 25.67 1.97
C LEU A 326 31.83 25.64 0.43
N ASP A 327 32.63 24.73 -0.10
CA ASP A 327 32.89 24.61 -1.54
C ASP A 327 31.85 23.74 -2.28
N TYR A 328 30.97 23.07 -1.54
CA TYR A 328 30.07 22.06 -2.09
C TYR A 328 28.61 22.42 -1.85
N THR A 329 27.96 22.89 -2.92
CA THR A 329 26.52 23.19 -2.91
C THR A 329 25.68 21.94 -3.16
N ARG A 330 24.38 21.98 -2.83
CA ARG A 330 23.42 20.92 -3.23
C ARG A 330 23.52 20.62 -4.74
N GLY A 331 23.64 21.64 -5.59
CA GLY A 331 23.84 21.44 -7.02
C GLY A 331 25.12 20.67 -7.38
N ALA A 332 26.20 20.82 -6.61
CA ALA A 332 27.42 20.03 -6.80
C ALA A 332 27.22 18.56 -6.41
N LEU A 333 26.53 18.31 -5.29
CA LEU A 333 26.13 16.95 -4.89
C LEU A 333 25.32 16.28 -5.99
N LEU A 334 24.29 16.95 -6.50
CA LEU A 334 23.42 16.40 -7.55
C LEU A 334 24.17 16.12 -8.85
N ARG A 335 25.09 17.00 -9.25
CA ARG A 335 25.94 16.75 -10.43
C ARG A 335 26.81 15.51 -10.23
N ASN A 336 27.45 15.37 -9.06
CA ASN A 336 28.30 14.22 -8.80
C ASN A 336 27.51 12.91 -8.77
N LEU A 337 26.37 12.88 -8.08
CA LEU A 337 25.46 11.72 -8.09
C LEU A 337 24.99 11.40 -9.51
N ASN A 338 24.60 12.42 -10.29
CA ASN A 338 24.19 12.22 -11.67
C ASN A 338 25.32 11.65 -12.54
N GLU A 339 26.56 12.13 -12.40
CA GLU A 339 27.71 11.59 -13.11
C GLU A 339 27.93 10.10 -12.81
N GLN A 340 27.72 9.68 -11.56
CA GLN A 340 27.80 8.27 -11.17
C GLN A 340 26.63 7.46 -11.76
N LEU A 341 25.40 7.95 -11.61
CA LEU A 341 24.17 7.29 -12.04
C LEU A 341 24.01 7.24 -13.57
N SER A 342 24.60 8.18 -14.31
CA SER A 342 24.62 8.19 -15.79
C SER A 342 25.34 6.99 -16.39
N ARG A 343 26.12 6.26 -15.59
CA ARG A 343 26.81 5.02 -15.98
C ARG A 343 25.93 3.79 -15.81
N ALA A 344 24.70 3.95 -15.31
CA ALA A 344 23.78 2.85 -15.08
C ALA A 344 23.45 2.12 -16.39
N ASP A 345 23.45 0.81 -16.32
CA ASP A 345 23.11 -0.10 -17.41
C ASP A 345 21.59 -0.28 -17.45
N PRO A 346 20.94 0.12 -18.55
CA PRO A 346 19.51 -0.13 -18.72
C PRO A 346 19.18 -1.61 -18.95
N ASP A 347 20.15 -2.48 -19.27
CA ASP A 347 19.93 -3.91 -19.58
C ASP A 347 19.79 -4.78 -18.32
N VAL A 348 18.84 -4.44 -17.46
CA VAL A 348 18.49 -5.25 -16.28
C VAL A 348 17.39 -6.26 -16.67
N SER A 349 17.60 -7.54 -16.37
CA SER A 349 16.66 -8.64 -16.69
C SER A 349 15.24 -8.35 -16.19
N LEU A 350 15.10 -7.88 -14.94
CA LEU A 350 13.79 -7.50 -14.41
C LEU A 350 13.14 -6.38 -15.24
N TYR A 351 13.87 -5.32 -15.55
CA TYR A 351 13.30 -4.17 -16.26
C TYR A 351 12.84 -4.53 -17.66
N ARG A 352 13.59 -5.40 -18.37
CA ARG A 352 13.14 -5.98 -19.64
C ARG A 352 11.86 -6.81 -19.48
N LEU A 353 11.77 -7.64 -18.44
CA LEU A 353 10.57 -8.41 -18.16
C LEU A 353 9.35 -7.48 -17.90
N LEU A 354 9.51 -6.47 -17.05
CA LEU A 354 8.44 -5.51 -16.73
C LEU A 354 8.00 -4.68 -17.95
N ALA A 355 8.95 -4.34 -18.82
CA ALA A 355 8.69 -3.61 -20.05
C ALA A 355 7.96 -4.46 -21.11
N ARG A 356 8.02 -5.80 -21.02
CA ARG A 356 7.28 -6.74 -21.88
C ARG A 356 5.87 -7.07 -21.40
N VAL A 357 5.49 -6.65 -20.20
CA VAL A 357 4.13 -6.86 -19.71
C VAL A 357 3.17 -5.98 -20.50
N ASP A 358 2.13 -6.55 -21.10
CA ASP A 358 1.17 -5.76 -21.89
C ASP A 358 0.29 -4.87 -21.01
N GLN A 359 -0.03 -5.32 -19.79
CA GLN A 359 -0.87 -4.58 -18.86
C GLN A 359 -0.13 -3.40 -18.19
N PRO A 360 -0.86 -2.32 -17.85
CA PRO A 360 -0.37 -1.24 -17.00
C PRO A 360 0.10 -1.75 -15.63
N LEU A 361 1.30 -1.34 -15.25
CA LEU A 361 1.90 -1.68 -13.95
C LEU A 361 1.90 -0.46 -13.03
N LEU A 362 1.74 -0.69 -11.72
CA LEU A 362 2.05 0.30 -10.69
C LEU A 362 3.38 -0.04 -10.04
N ILE A 363 4.39 0.79 -10.29
CA ILE A 363 5.77 0.59 -9.85
C ILE A 363 6.16 1.73 -8.93
N ILE A 364 6.55 1.42 -7.71
CA ILE A 364 7.18 2.33 -6.76
C ILE A 364 8.67 2.01 -6.76
N SER A 365 9.52 2.98 -7.03
CA SER A 365 10.97 2.80 -7.12
C SER A 365 11.70 3.74 -6.18
N THR A 366 12.69 3.19 -5.46
CA THR A 366 13.64 3.96 -4.65
C THR A 366 14.96 4.22 -5.38
N ALA A 367 15.09 3.77 -6.63
CA ALA A 367 16.28 4.00 -7.45
C ALA A 367 16.28 5.43 -8.02
N TYR A 368 17.45 6.07 -7.97
CA TYR A 368 17.64 7.46 -8.43
C TYR A 368 17.95 7.59 -9.93
N ASP A 369 18.36 6.51 -10.60
CA ASP A 369 18.64 6.45 -12.04
C ASP A 369 17.37 6.26 -12.90
N GLU A 370 17.54 6.21 -14.22
CA GLU A 370 16.45 6.06 -15.21
C GLU A 370 16.47 4.71 -15.95
N SER A 371 17.09 3.68 -15.37
CA SER A 371 17.30 2.40 -16.07
C SER A 371 15.99 1.69 -16.41
N LEU A 372 15.01 1.71 -15.48
CA LEU A 372 13.67 1.16 -15.70
C LEU A 372 12.95 1.93 -16.80
N GLU A 373 12.95 3.26 -16.71
CA GLU A 373 12.35 4.16 -17.68
C GLU A 373 12.94 3.96 -19.08
N THR A 374 14.27 3.80 -19.16
CA THR A 374 14.98 3.51 -20.42
C THR A 374 14.54 2.18 -21.01
N ALA A 375 14.40 1.13 -20.19
CA ALA A 375 13.90 -0.17 -20.65
C ALA A 375 12.43 -0.09 -21.16
N LEU A 376 11.58 0.67 -20.48
CA LEU A 376 10.20 0.94 -20.92
C LEU A 376 10.17 1.67 -22.26
N MET A 377 10.98 2.73 -22.43
CA MET A 377 11.11 3.47 -23.68
C MET A 377 11.63 2.60 -24.83
N ALA A 378 12.63 1.77 -24.57
CA ALA A 378 13.24 0.89 -25.57
C ALA A 378 12.24 -0.11 -26.17
N LEU A 379 11.28 -0.59 -25.39
CA LEU A 379 10.19 -1.47 -25.85
C LEU A 379 8.92 -0.70 -26.26
N GLY A 380 8.94 0.63 -26.22
CA GLY A 380 7.81 1.47 -26.60
C GLY A 380 6.61 1.36 -25.66
N LYS A 381 6.81 0.94 -24.41
CA LYS A 381 5.76 0.82 -23.41
C LYS A 381 5.38 2.22 -22.89
N PRO A 382 4.11 2.65 -22.99
CA PRO A 382 3.69 3.94 -22.45
C PRO A 382 3.75 3.95 -20.92
N PHE A 383 4.33 5.00 -20.36
CA PHE A 383 4.36 5.18 -18.91
C PHE A 383 4.29 6.64 -18.50
N VAL A 384 3.84 6.85 -17.26
CA VAL A 384 3.89 8.11 -16.53
C VAL A 384 4.91 7.97 -15.43
N ARG A 385 5.90 8.85 -15.43
CA ARG A 385 6.77 9.02 -14.27
C ARG A 385 6.16 10.06 -13.34
N MET A 386 5.96 9.66 -12.10
CA MET A 386 5.53 10.54 -11.02
C MET A 386 6.72 10.79 -10.10
N THR A 387 7.01 12.06 -9.83
CA THR A 387 8.14 12.48 -9.00
C THR A 387 7.65 13.51 -8.00
N PRO A 388 7.94 13.39 -6.70
CA PRO A 388 7.65 14.44 -5.72
C PRO A 388 8.33 15.76 -6.08
N LEU A 389 7.87 16.86 -5.49
CA LEU A 389 8.42 18.19 -5.72
C LEU A 389 9.12 18.73 -4.47
N MET A 390 9.97 19.74 -4.65
CA MET A 390 10.50 20.51 -3.52
C MET A 390 9.53 21.66 -3.22
N ASP A 391 9.37 22.00 -1.95
CA ASP A 391 8.71 23.23 -1.54
C ASP A 391 9.55 24.46 -1.94
N GLN A 392 8.95 25.64 -1.82
CA GLN A 392 9.63 26.91 -2.11
C GLN A 392 10.74 27.26 -1.10
N ALA A 393 10.75 26.61 0.07
CA ALA A 393 11.79 26.75 1.09
C ALA A 393 12.98 25.80 0.85
N GLY A 394 12.94 24.98 -0.21
CA GLY A 394 13.96 23.99 -0.54
C GLY A 394 13.83 22.67 0.22
N GLY A 395 12.74 22.46 0.96
CA GLY A 395 12.36 21.22 1.60
C GLY A 395 11.66 20.26 0.66
N TYR A 396 11.57 18.99 1.03
CA TYR A 396 10.85 17.97 0.27
C TYR A 396 9.33 18.11 0.51
N ASP A 397 8.53 18.32 -0.54
CA ASP A 397 7.06 18.40 -0.47
C ASP A 397 6.43 17.15 -1.13
N PRO A 398 6.20 16.09 -0.37
CA PRO A 398 5.59 14.90 -0.93
C PRO A 398 4.11 15.11 -1.26
N GLY A 399 3.45 16.20 -0.83
CA GLY A 399 2.03 16.47 -1.12
C GLY A 399 1.76 16.95 -2.55
N ARG A 400 2.83 17.22 -3.31
CA ARG A 400 2.77 17.67 -4.70
C ARG A 400 3.71 16.84 -5.55
N VAL A 401 3.23 16.46 -6.73
CA VAL A 401 4.00 15.65 -7.66
C VAL A 401 4.03 16.29 -9.04
N ARG A 402 5.08 15.98 -9.80
CA ARG A 402 5.16 16.21 -11.24
C ARG A 402 4.88 14.91 -11.97
N LEU A 403 4.03 14.98 -12.98
CA LEU A 403 3.82 13.89 -13.93
C LEU A 403 4.59 14.16 -15.23
N SER A 404 5.34 13.17 -15.68
CA SER A 404 6.06 13.21 -16.96
C SER A 404 5.60 12.02 -17.80
N TYR A 405 4.91 12.30 -18.90
CA TYR A 405 4.33 11.30 -19.79
C TYR A 405 5.33 10.90 -20.87
N PHE A 406 5.55 9.60 -21.03
CA PHE A 406 6.46 9.03 -22.00
C PHE A 406 5.70 8.08 -22.92
N GLN A 407 5.40 8.57 -24.13
CA GLN A 407 4.77 7.80 -25.20
C GLN A 407 5.09 8.42 -26.57
N ARG A 408 4.85 7.69 -27.65
CA ARG A 408 5.13 8.17 -29.02
C ARG A 408 4.27 9.37 -29.42
N GLU A 409 3.00 9.38 -29.03
CA GLU A 409 2.06 10.47 -29.35
C GLU A 409 1.85 11.31 -28.09
N LYS A 410 2.36 12.54 -28.00
CA LYS A 410 2.20 13.32 -26.76
C LYS A 410 0.71 13.50 -26.39
N PRO A 411 0.36 13.48 -25.09
CA PRO A 411 -1.00 13.82 -24.65
C PRO A 411 -1.44 15.15 -25.27
N LYS A 412 -2.73 15.25 -25.63
CA LYS A 412 -3.29 16.47 -26.25
C LYS A 412 -3.16 17.69 -25.34
N GLU A 413 -3.16 17.47 -24.03
CA GLU A 413 -2.96 18.49 -23.01
C GLU A 413 -1.78 18.08 -22.12
N THR A 414 -0.78 18.95 -22.03
CA THR A 414 0.29 18.79 -21.05
C THR A 414 -0.29 19.11 -19.67
N PRO A 415 -0.23 18.18 -18.70
CA PRO A 415 -0.71 18.46 -17.36
C PRO A 415 0.11 19.59 -16.71
N PRO A 416 -0.42 20.21 -15.64
CA PRO A 416 0.29 21.23 -14.89
C PRO A 416 1.67 20.73 -14.44
N ALA A 417 2.65 21.65 -14.36
CA ALA A 417 4.01 21.32 -13.93
C ALA A 417 4.08 20.73 -12.51
N ALA A 418 3.07 21.01 -11.69
CA ALA A 418 2.92 20.52 -10.33
C ALA A 418 1.44 20.26 -10.05
N ILE A 419 1.12 19.06 -9.57
CA ILE A 419 -0.23 18.59 -9.31
C ILE A 419 -0.32 18.23 -7.83
N ALA A 420 -1.37 18.70 -7.17
CA ALA A 420 -1.63 18.33 -5.78
C ALA A 420 -2.23 16.92 -5.71
N HIS A 421 -2.08 16.23 -4.56
CA HIS A 421 -2.53 14.85 -4.41
C HIS A 421 -4.03 14.62 -4.66
N ASP A 422 -4.85 15.57 -4.25
CA ASP A 422 -6.31 15.55 -4.45
C ASP A 422 -6.68 15.64 -5.94
N GLU A 423 -5.91 16.40 -6.73
CA GLU A 423 -6.10 16.57 -8.17
C GLU A 423 -5.68 15.34 -9.00
N LEU A 424 -4.79 14.48 -8.48
CA LEU A 424 -4.32 13.28 -9.21
C LEU A 424 -5.43 12.28 -9.50
N SER A 425 -6.46 12.25 -8.65
CA SER A 425 -7.60 11.33 -8.78
C SER A 425 -8.35 11.48 -10.11
N ALA A 426 -8.28 12.65 -10.74
CA ALA A 426 -8.98 12.94 -11.99
C ALA A 426 -8.25 12.48 -13.27
N LEU A 427 -6.96 12.15 -13.19
CA LEU A 427 -6.13 11.87 -14.37
C LEU A 427 -6.08 10.39 -14.78
N ASP A 428 -6.44 9.51 -13.85
CA ASP A 428 -6.43 8.05 -13.93
C ASP A 428 -5.52 7.38 -15.02
N PRO A 429 -4.19 7.58 -14.96
CA PRO A 429 -3.29 7.21 -16.07
C PRO A 429 -3.28 5.71 -16.38
N MET A 430 -3.58 4.86 -15.37
CA MET A 430 -3.60 3.41 -15.60
C MET A 430 -4.76 2.97 -16.49
N GLU A 431 -5.93 3.60 -16.39
CA GLU A 431 -7.08 3.29 -17.24
C GLU A 431 -6.85 3.77 -18.68
N GLU A 432 -6.02 4.79 -18.87
CA GLU A 432 -5.52 5.21 -20.19
C GLU A 432 -4.41 4.29 -20.74
N GLY A 433 -4.04 3.24 -20.01
CA GLY A 433 -3.06 2.25 -20.45
C GLY A 433 -1.61 2.56 -20.08
N TYR A 434 -1.35 3.56 -19.22
CA TYR A 434 0.01 3.88 -18.81
C TYR A 434 0.45 3.06 -17.60
N THR A 435 1.66 2.52 -17.66
CA THR A 435 2.39 2.13 -16.45
C THR A 435 2.70 3.37 -15.62
N ILE A 436 2.45 3.34 -14.32
CA ILE A 436 2.89 4.39 -13.40
C ILE A 436 4.23 3.99 -12.78
N VAL A 437 5.22 4.87 -12.87
CA VAL A 437 6.51 4.75 -12.19
C VAL A 437 6.60 5.89 -11.18
N TYR A 438 6.35 5.60 -9.90
CA TYR A 438 6.49 6.54 -8.81
C TYR A 438 7.91 6.49 -8.21
N LYS A 439 8.67 7.57 -8.42
CA LYS A 439 10.03 7.73 -7.91
C LYS A 439 9.97 8.38 -6.53
N VAL A 440 9.70 7.57 -5.51
CA VAL A 440 9.35 8.04 -4.16
C VAL A 440 10.46 8.84 -3.46
N LEU A 441 11.71 8.67 -3.90
CA LEU A 441 12.88 9.44 -3.43
C LEU A 441 13.35 10.49 -4.44
N GLY A 442 12.64 10.69 -5.55
CA GLY A 442 13.07 11.56 -6.62
C GLY A 442 13.91 10.90 -7.71
N VAL A 443 14.40 11.74 -8.61
CA VAL A 443 15.28 11.35 -9.74
C VAL A 443 16.44 12.34 -9.80
N CYS A 444 17.67 11.83 -9.98
CA CYS A 444 18.86 12.68 -9.96
C CYS A 444 19.07 13.47 -11.26
N ALA A 445 18.66 12.91 -12.41
CA ALA A 445 18.54 13.65 -13.67
C ALA A 445 17.68 12.87 -14.68
N GLY A 446 17.19 13.60 -15.68
CA GLY A 446 16.40 13.06 -16.78
C GLY A 446 16.20 14.07 -17.89
N GLU A 447 15.89 13.58 -19.09
CA GLU A 447 15.53 14.48 -20.21
C GLU A 447 14.39 15.43 -19.79
N GLY A 448 14.63 16.75 -19.94
CA GLY A 448 13.64 17.78 -19.65
C GLY A 448 13.47 18.17 -18.18
N LEU A 449 14.35 17.71 -17.29
CA LEU A 449 14.41 18.20 -15.89
C LEU A 449 15.46 19.30 -15.76
N ASN A 450 15.06 20.44 -15.18
CA ASN A 450 16.03 21.42 -14.71
C ASN A 450 16.58 20.96 -13.34
N PRO A 451 17.87 20.61 -13.23
CA PRO A 451 18.47 20.09 -11.99
C PRO A 451 18.43 21.07 -10.80
N ASN A 452 18.12 22.34 -11.04
CA ASN A 452 18.00 23.35 -9.98
C ASN A 452 16.56 23.59 -9.50
N THR A 453 15.53 23.19 -10.27
CA THR A 453 14.13 23.50 -9.95
C THR A 453 13.20 22.30 -9.99
N ASP A 454 13.59 21.22 -10.68
CA ASP A 454 12.70 20.13 -11.06
C ASP A 454 13.10 18.79 -10.44
N THR A 455 14.29 18.69 -9.83
CA THR A 455 14.78 17.46 -9.21
C THR A 455 14.65 17.54 -7.69
N ALA A 456 13.47 17.17 -7.19
CA ALA A 456 13.31 16.87 -5.77
C ALA A 456 13.84 15.46 -5.50
N ILE A 457 15.08 15.36 -5.06
CA ILE A 457 15.69 14.11 -4.62
C ILE A 457 15.84 14.14 -3.11
N ALA A 458 15.42 13.07 -2.44
CA ALA A 458 15.72 12.86 -1.03
C ALA A 458 16.96 12.00 -0.91
N VAL A 459 18.07 12.63 -0.51
CA VAL A 459 19.36 11.96 -0.40
C VAL A 459 20.12 12.33 0.86
N THR A 460 19.87 13.47 1.50
CA THR A 460 20.50 13.82 2.79
C THR A 460 19.64 13.41 3.99
N GLU A 461 20.24 13.34 5.18
CA GLU A 461 19.46 13.14 6.42
C GLU A 461 18.36 14.19 6.60
N GLU A 462 18.66 15.47 6.32
CA GLU A 462 17.67 16.55 6.36
C GLU A 462 16.50 16.27 5.41
N ASP A 463 16.76 15.82 4.18
CA ASP A 463 15.71 15.42 3.23
C ASP A 463 14.83 14.28 3.80
N PHE A 464 15.44 13.26 4.42
CA PHE A 464 14.71 12.15 5.03
C PHE A 464 13.93 12.57 6.28
N PHE A 465 14.42 13.51 7.09
CA PHE A 465 13.66 14.07 8.21
C PHE A 465 12.43 14.82 7.71
N HIS A 466 12.55 15.61 6.65
CA HIS A 466 11.40 16.25 6.01
C HIS A 466 10.38 15.21 5.51
N LEU A 467 10.85 14.16 4.82
CA LEU A 467 10.02 13.02 4.43
C LEU A 467 9.28 12.39 5.61
N THR A 468 9.96 12.16 6.74
CA THR A 468 9.33 11.56 7.93
C THR A 468 8.25 12.44 8.53
N GLY A 469 8.42 13.76 8.50
CA GLY A 469 7.41 14.72 8.96
C GLY A 469 6.13 14.69 8.12
N HIS A 470 6.23 14.21 6.89
CA HIS A 470 5.12 14.06 5.94
C HIS A 470 4.83 12.61 5.57
N ARG A 471 5.18 11.65 6.44
CA ARG A 471 5.04 10.21 6.17
C ARG A 471 3.62 9.78 5.76
N GLU A 472 2.60 10.46 6.27
CA GLU A 472 1.18 10.18 5.97
C GLU A 472 0.84 10.54 4.51
N ASN A 473 1.62 11.46 3.92
CA ASN A 473 1.46 11.97 2.56
C ASN A 473 2.55 11.43 1.61
N LEU A 474 3.36 10.45 2.03
CA LEU A 474 4.45 9.94 1.22
C LEU A 474 3.96 9.29 -0.08
N PHE A 475 2.78 8.67 0.00
CA PHE A 475 2.10 8.07 -1.14
C PHE A 475 0.84 8.89 -1.43
N PRO A 476 0.64 9.34 -2.69
CA PRO A 476 -0.61 10.01 -3.05
C PRO A 476 -1.83 9.13 -2.78
N GLU A 477 -2.92 9.72 -2.28
CA GLU A 477 -4.17 9.00 -1.99
C GLU A 477 -4.68 8.22 -3.21
N HIS A 478 -4.50 8.78 -4.41
CA HIS A 478 -4.81 8.10 -5.66
C HIS A 478 -4.06 6.76 -5.78
N LEU A 479 -2.77 6.70 -5.44
CA LEU A 479 -2.03 5.43 -5.41
C LEU A 479 -2.52 4.52 -4.28
N ILE A 480 -2.75 5.07 -3.09
CA ILE A 480 -3.22 4.31 -1.92
C ILE A 480 -4.53 3.58 -2.24
N SER A 481 -5.46 4.23 -2.93
CA SER A 481 -6.72 3.61 -3.36
C SER A 481 -6.53 2.37 -4.23
N ARG A 482 -5.42 2.31 -4.99
CA ARG A 482 -5.05 1.19 -5.86
C ARG A 482 -4.30 0.08 -5.10
N PHE A 483 -3.73 0.38 -3.94
CA PHE A 483 -3.05 -0.61 -3.09
C PHE A 483 -4.01 -1.66 -2.55
N GLY A 484 -5.21 -1.26 -2.14
CA GLY A 484 -6.17 -2.10 -1.40
C GLY A 484 -6.78 -3.29 -2.16
N SER A 485 -6.35 -3.61 -3.37
CA SER A 485 -6.80 -4.83 -4.06
C SER A 485 -5.64 -5.71 -4.55
N ARG A 486 -4.41 -5.22 -4.41
CA ARG A 486 -3.25 -5.70 -5.14
C ARG A 486 -2.17 -6.22 -4.18
N PRO A 487 -1.57 -7.39 -4.44
CA PRO A 487 -0.44 -7.85 -3.62
C PRO A 487 0.78 -6.95 -3.85
N PHE A 488 1.54 -6.66 -2.79
CA PHE A 488 2.84 -5.98 -2.95
C PHE A 488 3.97 -6.97 -3.12
N TRP A 489 4.86 -6.67 -4.07
CA TRP A 489 6.10 -7.39 -4.28
C TRP A 489 7.28 -6.47 -4.04
N PHE A 490 8.02 -6.72 -2.95
CA PHE A 490 9.29 -6.08 -2.65
C PHE A 490 10.41 -6.83 -3.36
N LEU A 491 10.93 -6.22 -4.42
CA LEU A 491 11.97 -6.80 -5.26
C LEU A 491 13.24 -5.96 -5.11
N GLY A 492 14.35 -6.61 -4.71
CA GLY A 492 15.64 -5.91 -4.54
C GLY A 492 15.62 -4.82 -3.47
N TYR A 493 14.62 -4.82 -2.59
CA TYR A 493 14.48 -3.86 -1.49
C TYR A 493 14.88 -4.49 -0.18
N LYS A 494 15.73 -3.80 0.59
CA LYS A 494 16.24 -4.29 1.87
C LYS A 494 16.07 -3.22 2.94
N PRO A 495 15.39 -3.50 4.06
CA PRO A 495 15.19 -2.55 5.16
C PRO A 495 16.45 -2.42 6.05
N GLU A 496 17.64 -2.32 5.44
CA GLU A 496 18.94 -2.30 6.13
C GLU A 496 19.12 -1.01 6.93
N ARG A 497 18.78 0.14 6.33
CA ARG A 497 18.92 1.45 6.97
C ARG A 497 17.58 1.97 7.48
N TRP A 498 17.63 2.99 8.33
CA TRP A 498 16.42 3.51 8.97
C TRP A 498 15.51 4.21 7.96
N GLU A 499 16.09 4.80 6.92
CA GLU A 499 15.43 5.42 5.78
C GLU A 499 14.61 4.37 5.02
N ASP A 500 15.20 3.21 4.74
CA ASP A 500 14.53 2.10 4.08
C ASP A 500 13.37 1.58 4.96
N ARG A 501 13.60 1.41 6.27
CA ARG A 501 12.54 1.01 7.19
C ARG A 501 11.41 2.03 7.25
N MET A 502 11.74 3.32 7.18
CA MET A 502 10.77 4.39 7.20
C MET A 502 9.85 4.35 5.97
N LEU A 503 10.41 4.21 4.77
CA LEU A 503 9.64 4.13 3.52
C LEU A 503 8.74 2.89 3.49
N ALA A 504 9.29 1.71 3.80
CA ALA A 504 8.51 0.48 3.85
C ALA A 504 7.45 0.56 4.94
N GLY A 505 7.80 1.03 6.14
CA GLY A 505 6.85 1.20 7.23
C GLY A 505 5.72 2.17 6.91
N ALA A 506 6.00 3.26 6.18
CA ALA A 506 4.95 4.17 5.69
C ALA A 506 3.99 3.45 4.73
N LEU A 507 4.52 2.68 3.79
CA LEU A 507 3.71 1.91 2.85
C LEU A 507 2.86 0.84 3.56
N LEU A 508 3.47 0.08 4.47
CA LEU A 508 2.81 -1.00 5.19
C LEU A 508 1.68 -0.47 6.08
N ARG A 509 1.83 0.72 6.67
CA ARG A 509 0.75 1.41 7.39
C ARG A 509 -0.40 1.82 6.48
N THR A 510 -0.13 2.29 5.26
CA THR A 510 -1.21 2.59 4.29
C THR A 510 -1.98 1.33 3.86
N HIS A 511 -1.44 0.14 4.11
CA HIS A 511 -2.02 -1.14 3.77
C HIS A 511 -2.57 -1.92 4.99
N SER A 512 -2.57 -1.32 6.19
CA SER A 512 -3.07 -2.00 7.40
C SER A 512 -4.56 -2.31 7.26
N GLY A 513 -4.93 -3.59 7.38
CA GLY A 513 -6.32 -4.07 7.25
C GLY A 513 -6.52 -5.13 6.17
N GLN A 514 -5.51 -5.40 5.34
CA GLN A 514 -5.57 -6.43 4.30
C GLN A 514 -4.95 -7.74 4.79
N ASN A 515 -5.71 -8.83 4.75
CA ASN A 515 -5.20 -10.17 5.11
C ASN A 515 -4.40 -10.85 3.98
N ARG A 516 -3.70 -10.08 3.15
CA ARG A 516 -2.93 -10.60 2.01
C ARG A 516 -1.44 -10.53 2.28
N PRO A 517 -0.69 -11.61 2.00
CA PRO A 517 0.72 -11.60 2.28
C PRO A 517 1.50 -10.74 1.28
N PHE A 518 2.48 -10.00 1.78
CA PHE A 518 3.48 -9.32 0.97
C PHE A 518 4.51 -10.33 0.44
N LEU A 519 4.93 -10.19 -0.81
CA LEU A 519 6.02 -11.01 -1.36
C LEU A 519 7.33 -10.23 -1.19
N VAL A 520 8.36 -10.87 -0.64
CA VAL A 520 9.69 -10.26 -0.48
C VAL A 520 10.74 -11.19 -1.08
N VAL A 521 11.48 -10.72 -2.08
CA VAL A 521 12.57 -11.49 -2.71
C VAL A 521 13.91 -11.00 -2.20
N ASP A 522 14.56 -11.81 -1.38
CA ASP A 522 15.93 -11.57 -0.94
C ASP A 522 16.61 -12.91 -0.63
N LYS A 523 17.79 -13.12 -1.23
CA LYS A 523 18.61 -14.31 -1.01
C LYS A 523 19.11 -14.42 0.43
N HIS A 524 19.39 -13.30 1.07
CA HIS A 524 20.02 -13.23 2.37
C HIS A 524 19.32 -12.18 3.22
N MET A 525 18.29 -12.63 3.94
CA MET A 525 17.67 -11.83 5.01
C MET A 525 18.40 -12.13 6.32
N ASP A 526 18.79 -11.09 7.05
CA ASP A 526 19.26 -11.25 8.42
C ASP A 526 18.08 -11.33 9.41
N ALA A 527 18.38 -11.70 10.66
CA ALA A 527 17.37 -11.87 11.71
C ALA A 527 16.57 -10.57 11.98
N PHE A 528 17.19 -9.40 11.77
CA PHE A 528 16.53 -8.12 11.98
C PHE A 528 15.56 -7.79 10.84
N GLN A 529 15.95 -8.06 9.58
CA GLN A 529 15.08 -7.93 8.41
C GLN A 529 13.88 -8.88 8.50
N GLU A 530 14.10 -10.14 8.92
CA GLU A 530 13.01 -11.08 9.16
C GLU A 530 12.07 -10.58 10.28
N ALA A 531 12.62 -10.06 11.38
CA ALA A 531 11.82 -9.48 12.45
C ALA A 531 11.01 -8.26 11.96
N PHE A 532 11.62 -7.37 11.18
CA PHE A 532 10.96 -6.21 10.59
C PHE A 532 9.76 -6.61 9.73
N TRP A 533 9.94 -7.57 8.82
CA TRP A 533 8.85 -8.04 7.95
C TRP A 533 7.76 -8.79 8.74
N ASN A 534 8.12 -9.56 9.78
CA ASN A 534 7.16 -10.25 10.65
C ASN A 534 6.31 -9.27 11.49
N ASP A 535 6.91 -8.20 11.99
CA ASP A 535 6.26 -7.23 12.89
C ASP A 535 5.30 -6.28 12.16
N SER A 536 5.46 -6.10 10.85
CA SER A 536 4.80 -5.07 10.05
C SER A 536 3.28 -5.25 9.80
N HIS A 537 2.54 -5.86 10.72
CA HIS A 537 1.07 -6.06 10.70
C HIS A 537 0.51 -6.80 9.48
N GLY A 538 1.35 -7.37 8.62
CA GLY A 538 0.95 -8.18 7.48
C GLY A 538 1.65 -9.53 7.49
N HIS A 539 0.99 -10.54 6.94
CA HIS A 539 1.71 -11.75 6.57
C HIS A 539 2.75 -11.39 5.50
N PHE A 540 3.98 -11.87 5.58
CA PHE A 540 4.89 -11.79 4.44
C PHE A 540 5.29 -13.20 4.03
N ARG A 541 5.60 -13.34 2.75
CA ARG A 541 6.05 -14.58 2.13
C ARG A 541 7.47 -14.33 1.61
N PRO A 542 8.50 -14.75 2.36
CA PRO A 542 9.87 -14.61 1.88
C PRO A 542 10.15 -15.57 0.72
N TYR A 543 10.94 -15.09 -0.23
CA TYR A 543 11.54 -15.85 -1.32
C TYR A 543 13.05 -15.75 -1.13
N HIS A 544 13.63 -16.75 -0.47
CA HIS A 544 15.06 -16.83 -0.14
C HIS A 544 15.91 -17.19 -1.36
N MET A 545 15.87 -16.35 -2.38
CA MET A 545 16.54 -16.60 -3.65
C MET A 545 17.12 -15.33 -4.25
N GLY A 546 18.07 -15.51 -5.17
CA GLY A 546 18.61 -14.39 -5.92
C GLY A 546 17.53 -13.74 -6.78
N LEU A 547 17.59 -12.43 -6.93
CA LEU A 547 16.64 -11.71 -7.77
C LEU A 547 16.72 -12.10 -9.25
N GLU A 548 17.92 -12.32 -9.79
CA GLU A 548 18.10 -12.85 -11.15
C GLU A 548 17.51 -14.27 -11.30
N GLU A 549 17.61 -15.08 -10.25
CA GLU A 549 17.02 -16.43 -10.20
C GLU A 549 15.49 -16.35 -10.17
N PHE A 550 14.93 -15.41 -9.40
CA PHE A 550 13.51 -15.13 -9.36
C PHE A 550 12.98 -14.67 -10.72
N VAL A 551 13.66 -13.73 -11.38
CA VAL A 551 13.31 -13.26 -12.74
C VAL A 551 13.40 -14.40 -13.74
N SER A 552 14.48 -15.18 -13.72
CA SER A 552 14.65 -16.35 -14.60
C SER A 552 13.54 -17.38 -14.39
N SER A 553 13.10 -17.58 -13.14
CA SER A 553 12.02 -18.50 -12.80
C SER A 553 10.66 -18.00 -13.30
N LEU A 554 10.41 -16.69 -13.26
CA LEU A 554 9.22 -16.08 -13.87
C LEU A 554 9.26 -16.20 -15.40
N GLU A 555 10.40 -15.93 -16.04
CA GLU A 555 10.56 -16.01 -17.49
C GLU A 555 10.42 -17.44 -18.03
N ALA A 556 10.90 -18.43 -17.28
CA ALA A 556 10.81 -19.84 -17.66
C ALA A 556 9.36 -20.32 -17.85
N VAL A 557 8.42 -19.78 -17.07
CA VAL A 557 6.98 -20.06 -17.16
C VAL A 557 6.20 -18.99 -17.92
N TRP A 558 6.88 -17.94 -18.38
CA TRP A 558 6.26 -16.85 -19.14
C TRP A 558 5.95 -17.26 -20.57
N ARG A 559 6.81 -18.13 -21.14
CA ARG A 559 6.70 -18.75 -22.48
C ARG A 559 5.73 -19.91 -22.46
#